data_AF-A0A932ZR79-F1
#
_entry.id   AF-A0A932ZR79-F1
#
_cell.length_a   1.000
_cell.length_b   1.000
_cell.length_c   1.000
_cell.angle_alpha   90.00
_cell.angle_beta   90.00
_cell.angle_gamma   90.00
#
_symmetry.space_group_name_H-M   'P 1'
#
loop_
_entity.id
_entity.type
_entity.pdbx_description
1 polymer ?
#
loop_
_entity_poly.entity_id
_entity_poly.type
_entity_poly.pdbx_seq_one_letter_code
_entity_poly.pdbx_strand_id
1 'polypeptide(L)'
;MGAGSGASTAARLVRLVERDAVMFHAPDGAAYARLRCAERFEVHPVRSGQFRAWLAKAFFDKTRGRRAPSSQALQDALGVLEARALHDGEEHPVSEPEKESPSWR
;
A
#
# COMPACT_ATOMS: atom_id res chain seq x y z
N MET A 1 -0.09 7.87 30.50
CA MET A 1 -0.65 8.35 29.21
C MET A 1 0.42 9.19 28.53
N GLY A 2 1.02 8.71 27.45
CA GLY A 2 2.13 9.40 26.78
C GLY A 2 2.03 9.26 25.26
N ALA A 3 2.66 10.21 24.56
CA ALA A 3 2.62 10.52 23.13
C ALA A 3 1.37 11.34 22.73
N GLY A 4 1.43 12.66 22.55
CA GLY A 4 2.51 13.46 21.99
C GLY A 4 2.06 13.96 20.62
N SER A 5 1.91 15.27 20.51
CA SER A 5 1.35 16.00 19.37
C SER A 5 2.10 15.74 18.06
N GLY A 6 1.36 15.37 17.01
CA GLY A 6 1.85 15.20 15.63
C GLY A 6 1.84 13.74 15.18
N ALA A 7 0.89 13.37 14.33
CA ALA A 7 0.85 12.03 13.73
C ALA A 7 2.22 11.68 13.11
N SER A 8 2.76 10.52 13.48
CA SER A 8 4.04 10.01 12.98
C SER A 8 4.04 9.96 11.45
N THR A 9 5.23 10.01 10.83
CA THR A 9 5.36 9.83 9.37
C THR A 9 4.69 8.52 8.92
N ALA A 10 4.83 7.45 9.69
CA ALA A 10 4.14 6.18 9.46
C ALA A 10 2.61 6.35 9.46
N ALA A 11 2.03 6.99 10.48
CA ALA A 11 0.59 7.24 10.52
C ALA A 11 0.09 8.10 9.35
N ARG A 12 0.90 9.04 8.86
CA ARG A 12 0.57 9.84 7.67
C ARG A 12 0.61 9.02 6.37
N LEU A 13 1.57 8.10 6.25
CA LEU A 13 1.67 7.17 5.12
C LEU A 13 0.45 6.24 5.10
N VAL A 14 0.07 5.69 6.24
CA VAL A 14 -1.12 4.82 6.36
C VAL A 14 -2.39 5.56 5.89
N ARG A 15 -2.62 6.79 6.41
CA ARG A 15 -3.77 7.62 6.01
C ARG A 15 -3.80 8.00 4.53
N LEU A 16 -2.64 8.05 3.89
CA LEU A 16 -2.55 8.31 2.45
C LEU A 16 -3.11 7.13 1.67
N VAL A 17 -2.73 5.91 2.06
CA VAL A 17 -3.23 4.68 1.43
C VAL A 17 -4.72 4.50 1.70
N GLU A 18 -5.18 4.67 2.94
CA GLU A 18 -6.61 4.49 3.30
C GLU A 18 -7.58 5.37 2.50
N ARG A 19 -7.12 6.52 2.00
CA ARG A 19 -7.96 7.43 1.22
C ARG A 19 -8.05 7.04 -0.24
N ASP A 20 -6.98 6.49 -0.79
CA ASP A 20 -6.77 6.31 -2.22
C ASP A 20 -6.69 4.83 -2.63
N ALA A 21 -6.83 3.91 -1.67
CA ALA A 21 -6.71 2.47 -1.87
C ALA A 21 -7.69 1.64 -1.04
N VAL A 22 -8.03 0.48 -1.57
CA VAL A 22 -8.76 -0.57 -0.84
C VAL A 22 -7.80 -1.67 -0.47
N MET A 23 -7.76 -2.01 0.82
CA MET A 23 -6.91 -3.06 1.36
C MET A 23 -7.73 -4.35 1.46
N PHE A 24 -7.14 -5.46 1.00
CA PHE A 24 -7.80 -6.76 0.99
C PHE A 24 -6.73 -7.85 1.02
N HIS A 25 -7.13 -9.10 1.29
CA HIS A 25 -6.20 -10.22 1.29
C HIS A 25 -6.68 -11.34 0.39
N ALA A 26 -5.73 -12.14 -0.10
CA ALA A 26 -6.04 -13.37 -0.80
C ALA A 26 -6.21 -14.54 0.20
N PRO A 27 -6.87 -15.64 -0.21
CA PRO A 27 -7.06 -16.82 0.64
C PRO A 27 -5.76 -17.51 1.09
N ASP A 28 -4.65 -17.27 0.38
CA ASP A 28 -3.32 -17.75 0.74
C ASP A 28 -2.64 -16.92 1.85
N GLY A 29 -3.31 -15.88 2.35
CA GLY A 29 -2.79 -14.99 3.38
C GLY A 29 -1.87 -13.89 2.84
N ALA A 30 -1.84 -13.65 1.52
CA ALA A 30 -1.12 -12.51 0.96
C ALA A 30 -1.95 -11.21 1.03
N ALA A 31 -1.35 -10.15 1.57
CA ALA A 31 -1.96 -8.83 1.66
C ALA A 31 -1.78 -8.01 0.38
N TYR A 32 -2.87 -7.42 -0.11
CA TYR A 32 -2.90 -6.60 -1.31
C TYR A 32 -3.50 -5.22 -1.05
N ALA A 33 -3.08 -4.27 -1.87
CA ALA A 33 -3.64 -2.93 -1.94
C ALA A 33 -4.08 -2.66 -3.38
N ARG A 34 -5.36 -2.35 -3.57
CA ARG A 34 -5.91 -1.85 -4.84
C ARG A 34 -5.86 -0.33 -4.83
N LEU A 35 -4.84 0.23 -5.46
CA LEU A 35 -4.62 1.66 -5.61
C LEU A 35 -5.39 2.22 -6.79
N ARG A 36 -5.94 3.43 -6.67
CA ARG A 36 -6.42 4.21 -7.82
C ARG A 36 -5.27 5.06 -8.37
N CYS A 37 -4.65 4.63 -9.46
CA CYS A 37 -3.56 5.34 -10.12
C CYS A 37 -4.07 5.99 -11.41
N ALA A 38 -4.17 7.32 -11.41
CA ALA A 38 -4.75 8.10 -12.51
C ALA A 38 -6.15 7.60 -12.91
N GLU A 39 -6.24 6.90 -14.04
CA GLU A 39 -7.49 6.40 -14.64
C GLU A 39 -7.68 4.88 -14.49
N ARG A 40 -6.73 4.17 -13.87
CA ARG A 40 -6.77 2.71 -13.69
C ARG A 40 -6.61 2.30 -12.23
N PHE A 41 -7.14 1.13 -11.91
CA PHE A 41 -6.90 0.49 -10.63
C PHE A 41 -5.73 -0.48 -10.79
N GLU A 42 -4.72 -0.31 -9.95
CA GLU A 42 -3.58 -1.21 -9.89
C GLU A 42 -3.62 -1.99 -8.58
N VAL A 43 -3.42 -3.30 -8.65
CA VAL A 43 -3.34 -4.17 -7.48
C VAL A 43 -1.88 -4.49 -7.23
N HIS A 44 -1.39 -4.17 -6.04
CA HIS A 44 -0.03 -4.49 -5.63
C HIS A 44 -0.01 -5.26 -4.32
N PRO A 45 0.89 -6.25 -4.16
CA PRO A 45 1.16 -6.83 -2.86
C PRO A 45 1.71 -5.77 -1.92
N VAL A 46 1.22 -5.70 -0.68
CA VAL A 46 1.63 -4.69 0.31
C VAL A 46 3.13 -4.79 0.60
N ARG A 47 3.68 -6.00 0.63
CA ARG A 47 5.12 -6.24 0.85
C ARG A 47 6.00 -6.08 -0.39
N SER A 48 5.42 -5.74 -1.55
CA SER A 48 6.21 -5.58 -2.77
C SER A 48 7.10 -4.33 -2.72
N GLY A 49 8.30 -4.43 -3.30
CA GLY A 49 9.18 -3.27 -3.47
C GLY A 49 8.53 -2.16 -4.31
N GLN A 50 7.64 -2.54 -5.24
CA GLN A 50 6.92 -1.61 -6.10
C GLN A 50 5.92 -0.77 -5.30
N PHE A 51 5.12 -1.40 -4.43
CA PHE A 51 4.20 -0.70 -3.54
C PHE A 51 4.95 0.22 -2.56
N ARG A 52 6.08 -0.24 -2.01
CA ARG A 52 6.94 0.59 -1.15
C ARG A 52 7.46 1.83 -1.87
N ALA A 53 7.94 1.68 -3.10
CA ALA A 53 8.44 2.80 -3.92
C ALA A 53 7.31 3.79 -4.26
N TRP A 54 6.14 3.28 -4.63
CA TRP A 54 4.95 4.10 -4.88
C TRP A 54 4.56 4.92 -3.65
N LEU A 55 4.52 4.28 -2.46
CA LEU A 55 4.14 4.94 -1.21
C LEU A 55 5.12 6.06 -0.83
N ALA A 56 6.43 5.83 -1.05
CA ALA A 56 7.45 6.85 -0.84
C ALA A 56 7.27 8.05 -1.79
N LYS A 57 7.02 7.79 -3.07
CA LYS A 57 6.73 8.81 -4.08
C LYS A 57 5.48 9.61 -3.72
N ALA A 58 4.38 8.94 -3.38
CA ALA A 58 3.12 9.59 -3.04
C ALA A 58 3.25 10.52 -1.82
N PHE A 59 4.01 10.11 -0.80
CA PHE A 59 4.31 10.96 0.34
C PHE A 59 5.18 12.17 -0.03
N PHE A 60 6.23 11.95 -0.81
CA PHE A 60 7.09 13.02 -1.29
C PHE A 60 6.30 14.07 -2.07
N ASP A 61 5.43 13.64 -2.97
CA ASP A 61 4.54 14.51 -3.76
C ASP A 61 3.56 15.28 -2.84
N LYS A 62 2.93 14.62 -1.85
CA LYS A 62 2.04 15.29 -0.88
C LYS A 62 2.77 16.32 -0.02
N THR A 63 4.05 16.12 0.29
CA THR A 63 4.86 17.12 1.01
C THR A 63 5.44 18.19 0.10
N ARG A 64 5.08 18.20 -1.20
CA ARG A 64 5.63 19.08 -2.24
C ARG A 64 7.16 18.99 -2.32
N GLY A 65 7.68 17.78 -2.24
CA GLY A 65 9.11 17.49 -2.31
C GLY A 65 9.93 17.95 -1.10
N ARG A 66 9.28 18.36 0.00
CA ARG A 66 10.00 18.89 1.18
C ARG A 66 10.63 17.79 2.02
N ARG A 67 10.03 16.60 2.07
CA ARG A 67 10.52 15.48 2.89
C ARG A 67 10.20 14.15 2.25
N ALA A 68 11.22 13.31 2.12
CA ALA A 68 11.05 11.89 1.89
C ALA A 68 10.73 11.17 3.23
N PRO A 69 9.91 10.11 3.21
CA PRO A 69 9.74 9.28 4.39
C PRO A 69 11.03 8.48 4.66
N SER A 70 11.32 8.21 5.94
CA SER A 70 12.44 7.33 6.30
C SER A 70 12.09 5.86 6.04
N SER A 71 13.11 5.02 5.88
CA SER A 71 12.93 3.57 5.72
C SER A 71 12.16 2.94 6.88
N GLN A 72 12.40 3.38 8.12
CA GLN A 72 11.65 2.91 9.29
C GLN A 72 10.17 3.29 9.20
N ALA A 73 9.87 4.55 8.85
CA ALA A 73 8.48 5.00 8.74
C ALA A 73 7.72 4.26 7.63
N LEU A 74 8.40 3.93 6.51
CA LEU A 74 7.84 3.09 5.46
C LEU A 74 7.55 1.68 5.98
N GLN A 75 8.51 1.05 6.67
CA GLN A 75 8.34 -0.29 7.21
C GLN A 75 7.21 -0.36 8.23
N ASP A 76 7.14 0.60 9.15
CA ASP A 76 6.06 0.69 10.14
C ASP A 76 4.69 0.86 9.46
N ALA A 77 4.62 1.73 8.44
CA ALA A 77 3.39 1.94 7.69
C ALA A 77 2.96 0.67 6.94
N LEU A 78 3.89 0.00 6.26
CA LEU A 78 3.63 -1.25 5.55
C LEU A 78 3.15 -2.35 6.48
N GLY A 79 3.72 -2.47 7.68
CA GLY A 79 3.26 -3.43 8.69
C GLY A 79 1.83 -3.17 9.16
N VAL A 80 1.47 -1.90 9.39
CA VAL A 80 0.07 -1.54 9.75
C VAL A 80 -0.89 -1.82 8.59
N LEU A 81 -0.51 -1.48 7.38
CA LEU A 81 -1.29 -1.69 6.16
C LEU A 81 -1.52 -3.17 5.88
N GLU A 82 -0.49 -4.00 6.08
CA GLU A 82 -0.58 -5.45 5.95
C GLU A 82 -1.49 -6.05 7.01
N ALA A 83 -1.29 -5.71 8.29
CA ALA A 83 -2.15 -6.21 9.36
C ALA A 83 -3.62 -5.88 9.11
N ARG A 84 -3.90 -4.68 8.61
CA ARG A 84 -5.26 -4.29 8.21
C ARG A 84 -5.78 -5.08 7.04
N ALA A 85 -4.99 -5.23 5.97
CA ALA A 85 -5.39 -6.03 4.83
C ALA A 85 -5.75 -7.46 5.22
N LEU A 86 -5.01 -8.07 6.16
CA LEU A 86 -5.20 -9.46 6.61
C LEU A 86 -6.30 -9.67 7.65
N HIS A 87 -6.55 -8.67 8.51
CA HIS A 87 -7.48 -8.84 9.65
C HIS A 87 -8.78 -8.03 9.52
N ASP A 88 -8.75 -6.94 8.77
CA ASP A 88 -9.88 -6.01 8.61
C ASP A 88 -10.34 -5.92 7.14
N GLY A 89 -9.47 -6.27 6.19
CA GLY A 89 -9.77 -6.33 4.77
C GLY A 89 -10.62 -7.54 4.41
N GLU A 90 -11.43 -7.41 3.36
CA GLU A 90 -12.20 -8.53 2.83
C GLU A 90 -11.26 -9.56 2.17
N GLU A 91 -11.60 -10.84 2.33
CA GLU A 91 -10.98 -11.91 1.57
C GLU A 91 -11.47 -11.84 0.12
N HIS A 92 -10.55 -11.62 -0.81
CA HIS A 92 -10.86 -11.68 -2.24
C HIS A 92 -9.86 -12.58 -2.96
N PRO A 93 -10.33 -13.58 -3.71
CA PRO A 93 -9.46 -14.31 -4.59
C PRO A 93 -8.91 -13.35 -5.65
N VAL A 94 -7.61 -13.07 -5.57
CA VAL A 94 -6.87 -12.54 -6.71
C VAL A 94 -6.74 -13.71 -7.66
N SER A 95 -7.79 -13.95 -8.46
CA SER A 95 -7.66 -14.78 -9.66
C SER A 95 -6.43 -14.23 -10.37
N GLU A 96 -5.46 -15.12 -10.60
CA GLU A 96 -4.15 -14.80 -11.14
C GLU A 96 -4.25 -13.65 -12.13
N PRO A 97 -3.34 -12.65 -12.11
CA PRO A 97 -3.23 -11.79 -13.28
C PRO A 97 -3.12 -12.77 -14.43
N GLU A 98 -4.07 -12.71 -15.36
CA GLU A 98 -4.01 -13.40 -16.64
C GLU A 98 -2.57 -13.19 -17.08
N LYS A 99 -1.73 -14.22 -16.87
CA LYS A 99 -0.38 -14.26 -17.35
C LYS A 99 -0.64 -14.08 -18.81
N GLU A 100 -0.37 -12.87 -19.31
CA GLU A 100 -0.46 -12.54 -20.71
C GLU A 100 0.12 -13.75 -21.42
N SER A 101 -0.78 -14.56 -21.99
CA SER A 101 -0.36 -15.71 -22.76
C SER A 101 0.41 -15.06 -23.89
N PRO A 102 1.72 -15.28 -24.05
CA PRO A 102 2.38 -14.83 -25.25
C PRO A 102 1.86 -15.77 -26.33
N SER A 103 0.67 -15.48 -26.86
CA SER A 103 0.19 -15.97 -28.14
C SER A 103 0.94 -15.17 -29.20
N TRP A 104 2.26 -15.37 -29.28
CA TRP A 104 2.94 -15.16 -30.54
C TRP A 104 2.93 -16.50 -31.27
N ARG A 105 2.33 -16.45 -32.46
CA ARG A 105 2.48 -17.43 -33.53
C ARG A 105 3.83 -17.24 -34.20
#